data_AF-A0A832K0G1-F1
#
_entry.id   AF-A0A832K0G1-F1
#
_cell.length_a   1.000
_cell.length_b   1.000
_cell.length_c   1.000
_cell.angle_alpha   90.00
_cell.angle_beta   90.00
_cell.angle_gamma   90.00
#
_symmetry.space_group_name_H-M   'P 1'
#
loop_
_entity.id
_entity.type
_entity.pdbx_description
1 polymer ?
#
loop_
_entity_poly.entity_id
_entity_poly.type
_entity_poly.pdbx_seq_one_letter_code
_entity_poly.pdbx_strand_id
1 'polypeptide(L)'
;MVATPESIGFIEPPNHCGYCPFEAYKEDPFLGVLEKMATIHAAKNTDYGNSFEIAAKMLGRPVVEVLLSRMTDKLARACNLVSRNGQAAVKDETLADTLLDLANYAVLAVVALGKDNQED
;
A
#
# COMPACT_ATOMS: atom_id res chain seq x y z
N MET A 1 -4.18 -21.08 19.81
CA MET A 1 -4.23 -21.81 18.53
C MET A 1 -3.71 -20.86 17.48
N VAL A 2 -2.62 -21.21 16.78
CA VAL A 2 -1.91 -20.32 15.87
C VAL A 2 -2.75 -20.17 14.59
N ALA A 3 -3.15 -18.95 14.24
CA ALA A 3 -3.81 -18.67 12.96
C ALA A 3 -2.79 -18.85 11.83
N THR A 4 -3.12 -19.74 10.89
CA THR A 4 -2.37 -19.94 9.65
C THR A 4 -2.53 -18.72 8.72
N PRO A 5 -1.62 -18.52 7.73
CA PRO A 5 -1.63 -17.38 6.81
C PRO A 5 -2.87 -17.26 5.90
N GLU A 6 -3.90 -18.06 6.10
CA GLU A 6 -5.06 -18.23 5.21
C GLU A 6 -6.18 -17.20 5.46
N SER A 7 -6.10 -16.38 6.53
CA SER A 7 -7.20 -15.49 6.95
C SER A 7 -7.22 -14.12 6.28
N ILE A 8 -6.12 -13.70 5.63
CA ILE A 8 -6.11 -12.58 4.69
C ILE A 8 -6.03 -13.25 3.33
N GLY A 9 -7.10 -13.17 2.54
CA GLY A 9 -7.18 -13.78 1.21
C GLY A 9 -6.15 -13.21 0.23
N PHE A 10 -4.88 -13.53 0.44
CA PHE A 10 -3.90 -13.61 -0.63
C PHE A 10 -4.48 -14.64 -1.59
N ILE A 11 -4.90 -14.16 -2.76
CA ILE A 11 -5.23 -15.02 -3.89
C ILE A 11 -3.98 -15.84 -4.13
N GLU A 12 -3.96 -17.10 -3.69
CA GLU A 12 -2.99 -18.04 -4.21
C GLU A 12 -3.18 -18.03 -5.73
N PRO A 13 -2.12 -17.76 -6.51
CA PRO A 13 -2.25 -17.74 -7.96
C PRO A 13 -2.83 -19.09 -8.39
N PRO A 14 -3.82 -19.12 -9.30
CA PRO A 14 -4.56 -20.33 -9.62
C PRO A 14 -3.60 -21.43 -10.13
N ASN A 15 -3.26 -22.32 -9.21
CA ASN A 15 -2.51 -23.54 -9.40
C ASN A 15 -3.49 -24.60 -9.91
N HIS A 16 -4.02 -24.41 -11.12
CA HIS A 16 -4.90 -25.38 -11.78
C HIS A 16 -4.86 -25.32 -13.32
N CYS A 17 -3.68 -25.29 -13.93
CA CYS A 17 -3.48 -25.85 -15.27
C CYS A 17 -1.99 -26.03 -15.55
N GLY A 18 -1.62 -27.19 -16.09
CA GLY A 18 -0.23 -27.56 -16.34
C GLY A 18 0.53 -26.55 -17.21
N TYR A 19 1.76 -26.26 -16.77
CA TYR A 19 2.86 -25.68 -17.52
C TYR A 19 2.59 -24.32 -18.20
N CYS A 20 2.49 -23.26 -17.40
CA CYS A 20 3.03 -21.96 -17.78
C CYS A 20 4.20 -21.66 -16.83
N PRO A 21 5.45 -21.58 -17.31
CA PRO A 21 6.62 -21.45 -16.45
C PRO A 21 6.63 -20.09 -15.76
N PHE A 22 7.19 -20.07 -14.55
CA PHE A 22 7.58 -18.90 -13.76
C PHE A 22 8.29 -17.79 -14.57
N GLU A 23 8.82 -18.10 -15.76
CA GLU A 23 9.41 -17.15 -16.72
C GLU A 23 8.42 -16.17 -17.38
N ALA A 24 7.10 -16.40 -17.34
CA ALA A 24 6.10 -15.52 -17.99
C ALA A 24 5.89 -14.17 -17.29
N TYR A 25 6.48 -13.97 -16.11
CA TYR A 25 6.30 -12.76 -15.30
C TYR A 25 7.28 -11.62 -15.61
N LYS A 26 8.25 -11.86 -16.48
CA LYS A 26 9.37 -10.91 -16.72
C LYS A 26 8.95 -9.60 -17.42
N GLU A 27 7.75 -9.55 -17.97
CA GLU A 27 7.22 -8.43 -18.76
C GLU A 27 5.86 -7.92 -18.23
N ASP A 28 5.35 -8.41 -17.09
CA ASP A 28 4.05 -7.96 -16.57
C ASP A 28 4.16 -6.56 -15.92
N PRO A 29 3.56 -5.51 -16.53
CA PRO A 29 3.63 -4.16 -15.99
C PRO A 29 3.02 -4.03 -14.59
N PHE A 30 2.05 -4.89 -14.26
CA PHE A 30 1.42 -4.92 -12.94
C PHE A 30 2.38 -5.41 -11.87
N LEU A 31 3.11 -6.51 -12.14
CA LEU A 31 4.13 -6.98 -11.20
C LEU A 31 5.25 -5.97 -11.01
N GLY A 32 5.70 -5.31 -12.07
CA GLY A 32 6.69 -4.24 -11.97
C GLY A 32 6.21 -3.09 -11.06
N VAL A 33 4.90 -2.78 -11.08
CA VAL A 33 4.30 -1.81 -10.16
C VAL A 33 4.32 -2.31 -8.71
N LEU A 34 4.02 -3.59 -8.46
CA LEU A 34 4.09 -4.16 -7.11
C LEU A 34 5.52 -4.17 -6.55
N GLU A 35 6.52 -4.52 -7.37
CA GLU A 35 7.94 -4.45 -6.98
C GLU A 35 8.36 -3.00 -6.67
N LYS A 36 7.91 -2.04 -7.48
CA LYS A 36 8.13 -0.61 -7.22
C LYS A 36 7.47 -0.18 -5.91
N MET A 37 6.25 -0.64 -5.62
CA MET A 37 5.56 -0.37 -4.35
C MET A 37 6.36 -0.87 -3.15
N ALA A 38 6.85 -2.12 -3.21
CA ALA A 38 7.67 -2.72 -2.16
C ALA A 38 8.97 -1.93 -1.93
N THR A 39 9.62 -1.49 -3.02
CA THR A 39 10.84 -0.69 -2.96
C THR A 39 10.58 0.68 -2.32
N ILE A 40 9.51 1.38 -2.72
CA ILE A 40 9.11 2.66 -2.13
C ILE A 40 8.80 2.50 -0.65
N HIS A 41 8.06 1.45 -0.28
CA HIS A 41 7.73 1.17 1.11
C HIS A 41 9.00 0.93 1.94
N ALA A 42 9.93 0.10 1.47
CA ALA A 42 11.19 -0.18 2.15
C ALA A 42 12.05 1.08 2.36
N ALA A 43 12.16 1.93 1.33
CA ALA A 43 12.87 3.21 1.40
C ALA A 43 12.21 4.14 2.44
N LYS A 44 10.89 4.32 2.37
CA LYS A 44 10.15 5.19 3.30
C LYS A 44 10.12 4.67 4.73
N ASN A 45 10.12 3.36 4.95
CA ASN A 45 10.13 2.78 6.30
C ASN A 45 11.47 3.04 7.01
N THR A 46 12.55 3.23 6.25
CA THR A 46 13.86 3.64 6.79
C THR A 46 13.82 5.10 7.27
N ASP A 47 13.08 5.97 6.56
CA ASP A 47 12.99 7.41 6.85
C ASP A 47 11.87 7.78 7.84
N TYR A 48 10.78 7.01 7.90
CA TYR A 48 9.53 7.36 8.60
C TYR A 48 9.01 6.29 9.57
N GLY A 49 9.87 5.38 10.02
CA GLY A 49 9.53 4.27 10.91
C GLY A 49 8.46 4.62 11.95
N ASN A 50 7.38 3.82 11.98
CA ASN A 50 6.24 3.91 12.92
C ASN A 50 5.53 5.27 13.01
N SER A 51 5.72 6.21 12.09
CA SER A 51 5.12 7.56 12.16
C SER A 51 3.58 7.55 12.28
N PHE A 52 2.92 6.60 11.62
CA PHE A 52 1.47 6.42 11.73
C PHE A 52 1.04 5.78 13.05
N GLU A 53 1.82 4.83 13.60
CA GLU A 53 1.56 4.21 14.91
C GLU A 53 1.74 5.24 16.04
N ILE A 54 2.77 6.09 15.94
CA ILE A 54 2.99 7.21 16.86
C ILE A 54 1.83 8.21 16.77
N ALA A 55 1.42 8.60 15.57
CA ALA A 55 0.29 9.52 15.38
C ALA A 55 -1.02 8.93 15.96
N ALA A 56 -1.28 7.65 15.71
CA ALA A 56 -2.44 6.93 16.27
C ALA A 56 -2.43 6.97 17.80
N LYS A 57 -1.28 6.64 18.41
CA LYS A 57 -1.09 6.69 19.87
C LYS A 57 -1.27 8.10 20.43
N MET A 58 -0.70 9.11 19.80
CA MET A 58 -0.81 10.51 20.23
C MET A 58 -2.23 11.04 20.15
N LEU A 59 -2.99 10.62 19.13
CA LEU A 59 -4.36 11.06 18.90
C LEU A 59 -5.41 10.20 19.64
N GLY A 60 -5.00 9.08 20.24
CA GLY A 60 -5.92 8.11 20.83
C GLY A 60 -6.85 7.49 19.78
N ARG A 61 -6.36 7.26 18.57
CA ARG A 61 -7.13 6.73 17.43
C ARG A 61 -6.57 5.38 16.99
N PRO A 62 -7.38 4.49 16.41
CA PRO A 62 -6.88 3.27 15.76
C PRO A 62 -5.90 3.62 14.63
N VAL A 63 -4.88 2.77 14.44
CA VAL A 63 -3.88 2.95 13.35
C VAL A 63 -4.56 3.01 11.98
N VAL A 64 -5.56 2.17 11.76
CA VAL A 64 -6.34 2.12 10.52
C VAL A 64 -7.01 3.47 10.22
N GLU A 65 -7.55 4.16 11.23
CA GLU A 65 -8.18 5.48 11.05
C GLU A 65 -7.15 6.52 10.59
N VAL A 66 -5.94 6.50 11.17
CA VAL A 66 -4.85 7.39 10.73
C VAL A 66 -4.43 7.07 9.29
N LEU A 67 -4.31 5.80 8.92
CA LEU A 67 -3.96 5.40 7.55
C LEU A 67 -5.03 5.84 6.53
N LEU A 68 -6.33 5.68 6.86
CA LEU A 68 -7.44 6.16 6.01
C LEU A 68 -7.41 7.68 5.82
N SER A 69 -7.02 8.44 6.85
CA SER A 69 -6.83 9.89 6.72
C SER A 69 -5.74 10.23 5.71
N ARG A 70 -4.60 9.51 5.73
CA ARG A 70 -3.51 9.67 4.75
C ARG A 70 -3.94 9.29 3.34
N MET A 71 -4.75 8.25 3.20
CA MET A 71 -5.34 7.88 1.92
C MET A 71 -6.26 8.99 1.39
N THR A 72 -7.06 9.61 2.26
CA THR A 72 -7.94 10.73 1.89
C THR A 72 -7.15 11.92 1.36
N ASP A 73 -6.06 12.30 2.03
CA ASP A 73 -5.15 13.36 1.58
C ASP A 73 -4.57 13.05 0.18
N LYS A 74 -4.11 11.81 -0.03
CA LYS A 74 -3.53 11.37 -1.31
C LYS A 74 -4.58 11.29 -2.43
N LEU A 75 -5.79 10.83 -2.13
CA LEU A 75 -6.89 10.81 -3.09
C LEU A 75 -7.28 12.22 -3.51
N ALA A 76 -7.42 13.14 -2.56
CA ALA A 76 -7.70 14.54 -2.86
C ALA A 76 -6.62 15.16 -3.76
N ARG A 77 -5.34 14.85 -3.48
CA ARG A 77 -4.22 15.27 -4.34
C ARG A 77 -4.32 14.67 -5.75
N ALA A 78 -4.61 13.37 -5.87
CA ALA A 78 -4.77 12.71 -7.16
C ALA A 78 -5.89 13.36 -8.00
N CYS A 79 -7.06 13.61 -7.39
CA CYS A 79 -8.17 14.31 -8.03
C CYS A 79 -7.76 15.69 -8.54
N ASN A 80 -7.00 16.45 -7.74
CA ASN A 80 -6.49 17.76 -8.12
C ASN A 80 -5.50 17.69 -9.30
N LEU A 81 -4.62 16.68 -9.31
CA LEU A 81 -3.67 16.48 -10.41
C LEU A 81 -4.38 16.10 -11.72
N VAL A 82 -5.39 15.22 -11.66
CA VAL A 82 -6.21 14.86 -12.83
C VAL A 82 -6.92 16.10 -13.38
N SER A 83 -7.52 16.91 -12.50
CA SER A 83 -8.28 18.11 -12.88
C SER A 83 -7.41 19.20 -13.54
N ARG A 84 -6.09 19.12 -13.38
CA ARG A 84 -5.10 20.04 -13.97
C ARG A 84 -4.31 19.40 -15.12
N ASN A 85 -4.83 18.35 -15.75
CA ASN A 85 -4.14 17.56 -16.79
C ASN A 85 -2.73 17.09 -16.39
N GLY A 86 -2.54 16.70 -15.12
CA GLY A 86 -1.26 16.25 -14.59
C GLY A 86 -0.24 17.37 -14.32
N GLN A 87 -0.62 18.64 -14.48
CA GLN A 87 0.25 19.76 -14.12
C GLN A 87 0.26 19.96 -12.60
N ALA A 88 1.29 19.43 -11.95
CA ALA A 88 1.53 19.67 -10.54
C ALA A 88 2.01 21.11 -10.32
N ALA A 89 1.45 21.79 -9.31
CA ALA A 89 1.98 23.08 -8.83
C ALA A 89 3.32 22.91 -8.08
N VAL A 90 3.63 21.66 -7.68
CA VAL A 90 4.85 21.26 -6.98
C VAL A 90 5.62 20.33 -7.90
N LYS A 91 6.89 20.64 -8.16
CA LYS A 91 7.67 20.11 -9.29
C LYS A 91 8.02 18.61 -9.20
N ASP A 92 7.84 17.99 -8.03
CA ASP A 92 8.51 16.73 -7.70
C ASP A 92 7.57 15.54 -7.39
N GLU A 93 6.23 15.69 -7.46
CA GLU A 93 5.30 14.56 -7.20
C GLU A 93 4.33 14.38 -8.37
N THR A 94 4.45 13.25 -9.07
CA THR A 94 3.58 12.90 -10.20
C THR A 94 2.29 12.22 -9.76
N LEU A 95 1.29 12.16 -10.65
CA LEU A 95 0.05 11.41 -10.39
C LEU A 95 0.34 9.92 -10.10
N ALA A 96 1.29 9.32 -10.82
CA ALA A 96 1.69 7.94 -10.62
C ALA A 96 2.29 7.73 -9.21
N ASP A 97 3.15 8.63 -8.75
CA ASP A 97 3.74 8.54 -7.41
C ASP A 97 2.68 8.73 -6.32
N THR A 98 1.73 9.65 -6.51
CA THR A 98 0.59 9.83 -5.59
C THR A 98 -0.29 8.58 -5.51
N LEU A 99 -0.56 7.91 -6.64
CA LEU A 99 -1.35 6.67 -6.66
C LEU A 99 -0.60 5.48 -6.03
N LEU A 100 0.73 5.40 -6.23
CA LEU A 100 1.57 4.40 -5.57
C LEU A 100 1.58 4.58 -4.04
N ASP A 101 1.66 5.83 -3.57
CA ASP A 101 1.54 6.14 -2.14
C ASP A 101 0.18 5.73 -1.57
N LEU A 102 -0.89 6.02 -2.30
CA LEU A 102 -2.25 5.63 -1.92
C LEU A 102 -2.37 4.10 -1.78
N ALA A 103 -1.84 3.36 -2.75
CA ALA A 103 -1.85 1.89 -2.73
C ALA A 103 -1.02 1.33 -1.57
N ASN A 104 0.15 1.89 -1.29
CA ASN A 104 0.97 1.50 -0.15
C ASN A 104 0.27 1.74 1.20
N TYR A 105 -0.45 2.86 1.37
CA TYR A 105 -1.25 3.09 2.57
C TYR A 105 -2.39 2.08 2.72
N ALA A 106 -3.03 1.66 1.63
CA ALA A 106 -4.04 0.61 1.67
C ALA A 106 -3.45 -0.73 2.13
N VAL A 107 -2.27 -1.11 1.61
CA VAL A 107 -1.55 -2.33 2.05
C VAL A 107 -1.20 -2.25 3.55
N LEU A 108 -0.70 -1.11 4.02
CA LEU A 108 -0.40 -0.90 5.43
C LEU A 108 -1.64 -1.02 6.33
N ALA A 109 -2.81 -0.57 5.87
CA ALA A 109 -4.06 -0.69 6.62
C ALA A 109 -4.48 -2.16 6.76
N VAL A 110 -4.30 -2.97 5.72
CA VAL A 110 -4.54 -4.43 5.78
C VAL A 110 -3.58 -5.09 6.77
N VAL A 111 -2.30 -4.72 6.74
CA VAL A 111 -1.30 -5.23 7.70
C VAL A 111 -1.68 -4.85 9.15
N ALA A 112 -2.14 -3.61 9.38
CA ALA A 112 -2.58 -3.17 10.70
C ALA A 112 -3.78 -3.96 11.21
N LEU A 113 -4.80 -4.19 10.37
CA LEU A 113 -5.95 -5.03 10.70
C LEU A 113 -5.53 -6.47 11.06
N GLY A 114 -4.52 -7.01 10.37
CA GLY A 114 -3.98 -8.33 10.67
C GLY A 114 -3.27 -8.43 12.03
N LYS A 115 -2.68 -7.33 12.53
CA LYS A 115 -2.05 -7.26 13.85
C LYS A 115 -3.09 -7.15 14.97
N ASP A 116 -4.12 -6.32 14.78
CA ASP A 116 -5.19 -6.13 15.78
C ASP A 116 -5.93 -7.46 16.06
N ASN A 117 -6.04 -8.34 15.07
CA ASN A 117 -6.66 -9.67 15.21
C ASN A 117 -5.80 -10.73 15.93
N GLN A 118 -4.55 -10.41 16.32
CA GLN A 118 -3.63 -11.35 16.99
C GLN A 118 -3.39 -11.01 18.47
N GLU A 119 -3.94 -9.91 18.98
CA GLU A 119 -3.83 -9.49 20.39
C GLU A 119 -5.02 -9.93 21.27
N ASP A 120 -5.94 -10.75 20.75
CA ASP A 120 -7.03 -11.42 21.49
C ASP A 120 -6.70 -12.86 21.92
#